data_AF-A0A0Q5F770-F1
#
_entry.id   AF-A0A0Q5F770-F1
#
_cell.length_a   1.000
_cell.length_b   1.000
_cell.length_c   1.000
_cell.angle_alpha   90.00
_cell.angle_beta   90.00
_cell.angle_gamma   90.00
#
_symmetry.space_group_name_H-M   'P 1'
#
loop_
_entity.id
_entity.type
_entity.pdbx_description
1 polymer ?
#
loop_
_entity_poly.entity_id
_entity_poly.type
_entity_poly.pdbx_seq_one_letter_code
_entity_poly.pdbx_strand_id
1 'polypeptide(L)'
;MDTRPSRRSGGAKVAVWLLSSALVLLLAAGAWLFLQYLAAQDRILEQDNKIQQQRELIEEKESFGAAMGTLMTTTEKFDAVLTASVVPWETYERLAERAWTFRWDVAELAAATDQVEFETQQLEQAWAVAQLEMQSNASGSVYEAVIDSLGGGFVRSVLDNESCDGGESVLGCVYENDPLVVHFDAAENTQPFMTDEIRTGIAYHEFAHVLQFTNPEASEVAVTSFGGDWEVMADCFALTYLPGWALDHVVWTSSHEYWEVSIGHGVTCSEPQRQAVRDWYGQVGVQPQTIGTEH
;
A
#
# COMPACT_ATOMS: atom_id res chain seq x y z
N MET A 1 -61.22 65.96 82.89
CA MET A 1 -61.04 64.50 82.70
C MET A 1 -62.16 64.10 81.75
N ASP A 2 -61.92 63.73 80.50
CA ASP A 2 -61.16 62.54 80.15
C ASP A 2 -60.67 62.61 78.69
N THR A 3 -59.37 62.45 78.46
CA THR A 3 -58.71 62.47 77.14
C THR A 3 -58.64 61.05 76.60
N ARG A 4 -59.33 60.73 75.49
CA ARG A 4 -59.13 59.46 74.78
C ARG A 4 -57.88 59.54 73.89
N PRO A 5 -56.85 58.68 74.09
CA PRO A 5 -55.69 58.66 73.22
C PRO A 5 -55.99 57.87 71.94
N SER A 6 -55.65 58.45 70.78
CA SER A 6 -55.66 57.73 69.50
C SER A 6 -54.54 56.68 69.52
N ARG A 7 -54.89 55.39 69.56
CA ARG A 7 -53.96 54.27 69.44
C ARG A 7 -53.47 54.21 67.98
N ARG A 8 -52.37 54.91 67.68
CA ARG A 8 -51.67 54.84 66.38
C ARG A 8 -51.13 53.41 66.16
N SER A 9 -51.35 52.91 64.95
CA SER A 9 -51.15 51.52 64.48
C SER A 9 -49.69 51.06 64.49
N GLY A 10 -49.23 50.46 65.60
CA GLY A 10 -47.95 49.73 65.65
C GLY A 10 -47.91 48.51 64.72
N GLY A 11 -49.06 47.85 64.52
CA GLY A 11 -49.18 46.67 63.65
C GLY A 11 -48.90 46.93 62.17
N ALA A 12 -49.22 48.12 61.66
CA ALA A 12 -48.99 48.47 60.26
C ALA A 12 -47.49 48.64 59.93
N LYS A 13 -46.70 49.18 60.86
CA LYS A 13 -45.25 49.35 60.67
C LYS A 13 -44.51 48.01 60.70
N VAL A 14 -44.92 47.10 61.59
CA VAL A 14 -44.37 45.74 61.68
C VAL A 14 -44.75 44.92 60.44
N ALA A 15 -45.99 45.04 59.96
CA ALA A 15 -46.43 44.38 58.74
C ALA A 15 -45.67 44.87 57.50
N VAL A 16 -45.42 46.18 57.38
CA VAL A 16 -44.60 46.74 56.29
C VAL A 16 -43.17 46.22 56.35
N TRP A 17 -42.55 46.16 57.53
CA TRP A 17 -41.20 45.59 57.67
C TRP A 17 -41.13 44.11 57.31
N LEU A 18 -42.10 43.30 57.76
CA LEU A 18 -42.15 41.88 57.42
C LEU A 18 -42.38 41.66 55.91
N LEU A 19 -43.26 42.45 55.29
CA LEU A 19 -43.49 42.41 53.85
C LEU A 19 -42.26 42.86 53.06
N SER A 20 -41.55 43.90 53.53
CA SER A 20 -40.31 44.37 52.91
C SER A 20 -39.23 43.30 52.97
N SER A 21 -39.02 42.70 54.14
CA SER A 21 -38.04 41.62 54.32
C SER A 21 -38.40 40.37 53.51
N ALA A 22 -39.68 40.00 53.47
CA ALA A 22 -40.16 38.89 52.65
C ALA A 22 -39.96 39.16 51.14
N LEU A 23 -40.18 40.40 50.69
CA LEU A 23 -39.92 40.81 49.31
C LEU A 23 -38.43 40.74 48.97
N VAL A 24 -37.54 41.23 49.86
CA VAL A 24 -36.09 41.13 49.66
C VAL A 24 -35.64 39.67 49.61
N LEU A 25 -36.15 38.81 50.48
CA LEU A 25 -35.84 37.37 50.46
C LEU A 25 -36.34 36.69 49.18
N LEU A 26 -37.52 37.05 48.69
CA LEU A 26 -38.06 36.55 47.42
C LEU A 26 -37.22 37.00 46.22
N LEU A 27 -36.79 38.26 46.20
CA LEU A 27 -35.92 38.79 45.16
C LEU A 27 -34.52 38.14 45.19
N ALA A 28 -33.96 37.93 46.38
CA ALA A 28 -32.68 37.24 46.56
C ALA A 28 -32.76 35.76 46.14
N ALA A 29 -33.84 35.06 46.52
CA ALA A 29 -34.08 33.68 46.09
C ALA A 29 -34.31 33.60 44.56
N GLY A 30 -35.04 34.56 43.98
CA GLY A 30 -35.24 34.66 42.54
C GLY A 30 -33.93 34.90 41.78
N ALA A 31 -33.08 35.80 42.27
CA ALA A 31 -31.76 36.05 41.69
C ALA A 31 -30.84 34.83 41.81
N TRP A 32 -30.87 34.11 42.94
CA TRP A 32 -30.11 32.87 43.13
C TRP A 32 -30.54 31.77 42.15
N LEU A 33 -31.85 31.54 42.03
CA LEU A 33 -32.39 30.54 41.09
C LEU A 33 -32.09 30.90 39.63
N PHE A 34 -32.15 32.19 39.29
CA PHE A 34 -31.81 32.65 37.95
C PHE A 34 -30.32 32.43 37.62
N LEU A 35 -29.41 32.68 38.57
CA LEU A 35 -27.98 32.37 38.40
C LEU A 35 -27.73 30.86 38.27
N GLN A 36 -28.42 30.03 39.06
CA GLN A 36 -28.33 28.58 38.92
C GLN A 36 -28.87 28.09 37.57
N TYR A 37 -29.94 28.69 37.06
CA TYR A 37 -30.49 28.37 35.74
C TYR A 37 -29.52 28.71 34.62
N LEU A 38 -28.90 29.90 34.64
CA LEU A 38 -27.88 30.29 33.65
C LEU A 38 -26.66 29.35 33.70
N ALA A 39 -26.17 29.02 34.90
CA ALA A 39 -25.05 28.09 35.05
C ALA A 39 -25.39 26.66 34.60
N ALA A 40 -26.63 26.21 34.79
CA ALA A 40 -27.09 24.92 34.30
C ALA A 40 -27.22 24.92 32.76
N GLN A 41 -27.71 26.00 32.16
CA GLN A 41 -27.82 26.15 30.72
C GLN A 41 -26.45 26.17 30.04
N ASP A 42 -25.47 26.87 30.62
CA ASP A 42 -24.10 26.92 30.12
C ASP A 42 -23.42 25.53 30.18
N ARG A 43 -23.64 24.78 31.27
CA ARG A 43 -23.18 23.38 31.39
C ARG A 43 -23.83 22.45 30.37
N ILE A 44 -25.12 22.61 30.09
CA ILE A 44 -25.81 21.81 29.07
C ILE A 44 -25.22 22.10 27.70
N LEU A 45 -25.00 23.37 27.34
CA LEU A 45 -24.39 23.74 26.05
C LEU A 45 -22.96 23.21 25.92
N GLU A 46 -22.16 23.27 26.99
CA GLU A 46 -20.82 22.69 27.01
C GLU A 46 -20.85 21.17 26.87
N GLN A 47 -21.78 20.49 27.54
CA GLN A 47 -21.97 19.04 27.43
C GLN A 47 -22.46 18.62 26.03
N ASP A 48 -23.42 19.33 25.46
CA ASP A 48 -23.93 19.07 24.12
C ASP A 48 -22.83 19.23 23.07
N ASN A 49 -21.98 20.27 23.19
CA ASN A 49 -20.82 20.45 22.32
C ASN A 49 -19.81 19.30 22.45
N LYS A 50 -19.47 18.90 23.67
CA LYS A 50 -18.57 17.75 23.90
C LYS A 50 -19.14 16.44 23.34
N ILE A 51 -20.43 16.20 23.50
CA ILE A 51 -21.10 15.02 22.94
C ILE A 51 -21.04 15.05 21.42
N GLN A 52 -21.28 16.21 20.80
CA GLN A 52 -21.22 16.36 19.35
C GLN A 52 -19.80 16.10 18.82
N GLN A 53 -18.77 16.67 19.45
CA GLN A 53 -17.37 16.42 19.08
C GLN A 53 -16.98 14.95 19.26
N GLN A 54 -17.46 14.28 20.32
CA GLN A 54 -17.22 12.86 20.51
C GLN A 54 -17.91 12.00 19.47
N ARG A 55 -19.13 12.35 19.05
CA ARG A 55 -19.85 11.64 17.98
C ARG A 55 -19.12 11.77 16.66
N GLU A 56 -18.75 12.99 16.28
CA GLU A 56 -17.98 13.26 15.06
C GLU A 56 -16.67 12.46 15.05
N LEU A 57 -15.94 12.43 16.16
CA LEU A 57 -14.72 11.63 16.26
C LEU A 57 -14.97 10.12 16.16
N ILE A 58 -16.08 9.61 16.68
CA ILE A 58 -16.43 8.19 16.56
C ILE A 58 -16.77 7.87 15.11
N GLU A 59 -17.58 8.70 14.46
CA GLU A 59 -17.96 8.55 13.05
C GLU A 59 -16.70 8.53 12.15
N GLU A 60 -15.74 9.44 12.36
CA GLU A 60 -14.49 9.44 11.58
C GLU A 60 -13.62 8.20 11.81
N LYS A 61 -13.59 7.66 13.04
CA LYS A 61 -12.88 6.39 13.32
C LYS A 61 -13.53 5.21 12.61
N GLU A 62 -14.86 5.18 12.58
CA GLU A 62 -15.62 4.15 11.89
C GLU A 62 -15.39 4.23 10.37
N SER A 63 -15.42 5.44 9.80
CA SER A 63 -15.11 5.69 8.39
C SER A 63 -13.69 5.24 8.03
N PHE A 64 -12.69 5.65 8.81
CA PHE A 64 -11.30 5.21 8.60
C PHE A 64 -11.17 3.68 8.66
N GLY A 65 -11.76 3.05 9.67
CA GLY A 65 -11.74 1.60 9.83
C GLY A 65 -12.39 0.86 8.67
N ALA A 66 -13.51 1.39 8.15
CA ALA A 66 -14.18 0.84 6.98
C ALA A 66 -13.35 1.01 5.69
N ALA A 67 -12.70 2.17 5.52
CA ALA A 67 -11.81 2.42 4.39
C ALA A 67 -10.60 1.47 4.42
N MET A 68 -9.95 1.32 5.58
CA MET A 68 -8.84 0.36 5.75
C MET A 68 -9.28 -1.08 5.52
N GLY A 69 -10.45 -1.47 6.03
CA GLY A 69 -11.03 -2.79 5.74
C GLY A 69 -11.21 -3.03 4.24
N THR A 70 -11.70 -2.02 3.51
CA THR A 70 -11.85 -2.09 2.05
C THR A 70 -10.53 -2.18 1.32
N LEU A 71 -9.51 -1.41 1.74
CA LEU A 71 -8.16 -1.48 1.22
C LEU A 71 -7.60 -2.91 1.38
N MET A 72 -7.69 -3.46 2.60
CA MET A 72 -7.21 -4.81 2.89
C MET A 72 -7.94 -5.87 2.05
N THR A 73 -9.26 -5.83 1.94
CA THR A 73 -10.00 -6.74 1.06
C THR A 73 -9.59 -6.57 -0.41
N THR A 74 -9.24 -5.37 -0.85
CA THR A 74 -8.73 -5.15 -2.21
C THR A 74 -7.37 -5.81 -2.42
N THR A 75 -6.50 -5.84 -1.41
CA THR A 75 -5.19 -6.53 -1.50
C THR A 75 -5.33 -8.04 -1.72
N GLU A 76 -6.41 -8.68 -1.26
CA GLU A 76 -6.64 -10.12 -1.45
C GLU A 76 -6.72 -10.52 -2.93
N LYS A 77 -7.04 -9.59 -3.83
CA LYS A 77 -7.01 -9.83 -5.29
C LYS A 77 -5.60 -10.22 -5.76
N PHE A 78 -4.57 -9.80 -5.02
CA PHE A 78 -3.17 -9.92 -5.40
C PHE A 78 -2.46 -11.14 -4.79
N ASP A 79 -3.13 -12.00 -4.02
CA ASP A 79 -2.52 -13.14 -3.31
C ASP A 79 -1.68 -14.09 -4.19
N ALA A 80 -1.98 -14.17 -5.50
CA ALA A 80 -1.26 -15.00 -6.46
C ALA A 80 -0.25 -14.23 -7.33
N VAL A 81 -0.07 -12.93 -7.08
CA VAL A 81 0.83 -12.05 -7.84
C VAL A 81 2.24 -12.18 -7.28
N LEU A 82 3.21 -12.50 -8.14
CA LEU A 82 4.60 -12.81 -7.78
C LEU A 82 5.46 -11.57 -7.49
N THR A 83 4.99 -10.40 -7.90
CA THR A 83 5.67 -9.11 -7.71
C THR A 83 5.17 -8.42 -6.45
N ALA A 84 5.80 -8.69 -5.29
CA ALA A 84 5.30 -8.22 -3.99
C ALA A 84 5.17 -6.69 -3.88
N SER A 85 6.07 -5.94 -4.53
CA SER A 85 6.07 -4.47 -4.52
C SER A 85 4.83 -3.81 -5.14
N VAL A 86 3.98 -4.57 -5.86
CA VAL A 86 2.70 -4.07 -6.38
C VAL A 86 1.75 -3.67 -5.25
N VAL A 87 1.87 -4.30 -4.07
CA VAL A 87 1.15 -3.91 -2.87
C VAL A 87 2.10 -3.19 -1.91
N PRO A 88 2.01 -1.85 -1.77
CA PRO A 88 2.94 -1.07 -0.97
C PRO A 88 2.60 -1.14 0.53
N TRP A 89 2.85 -2.29 1.16
CA TRP A 89 2.52 -2.57 2.57
C TRP A 89 3.04 -1.50 3.54
N GLU A 90 4.28 -1.04 3.38
CA GLU A 90 4.86 0.03 4.22
C GLU A 90 4.05 1.34 4.18
N THR A 91 3.49 1.67 3.02
CA THR A 91 2.63 2.85 2.90
C THR A 91 1.36 2.67 3.71
N TYR A 92 0.76 1.48 3.66
CA TYR A 92 -0.49 1.20 4.38
C TYR A 92 -0.27 1.15 5.90
N GLU A 93 0.86 0.60 6.33
CA GLU A 93 1.28 0.65 7.73
C GLU A 93 1.44 2.09 8.22
N ARG A 94 2.16 2.94 7.46
CA ARG A 94 2.31 4.37 7.80
C ARG A 94 0.97 5.11 7.86
N LEU A 95 -0.01 4.76 7.01
CA LEU A 95 -1.35 5.33 7.07
C LEU A 95 -2.08 4.93 8.36
N ALA A 96 -2.00 3.65 8.74
CA ALA A 96 -2.57 3.17 10.00
C ALA A 96 -1.89 3.81 11.22
N GLU A 97 -0.56 3.91 11.24
CA GLU A 97 0.21 4.57 12.30
C GLU A 97 -0.16 6.05 12.45
N ARG A 98 -0.29 6.76 11.31
CA ARG A 98 -0.69 8.17 11.31
C ARG A 98 -2.09 8.33 11.88
N ALA A 99 -3.06 7.55 11.42
CA ALA A 99 -4.42 7.59 11.92
C ALA A 99 -4.50 7.27 13.42
N TRP A 100 -3.70 6.32 13.90
CA TRP A 100 -3.61 6.01 15.33
C TRP A 100 -3.01 7.15 16.16
N THR A 101 -1.94 7.76 15.66
CA THR A 101 -1.26 8.90 16.29
C THR A 101 -2.21 10.08 16.45
N PHE A 102 -2.98 10.39 15.40
CA PHE A 102 -3.93 11.51 15.37
C PHE A 102 -5.38 11.09 15.66
N ARG A 103 -5.61 9.96 16.32
CA ARG A 103 -6.95 9.39 16.60
C ARG A 103 -7.89 10.27 17.44
N TRP A 104 -7.47 11.45 17.85
CA TRP A 104 -8.29 12.41 18.60
C TRP A 104 -8.55 13.70 17.80
N ASP A 105 -8.03 13.77 16.58
CA ASP A 105 -8.17 14.88 15.65
C ASP A 105 -9.03 14.42 14.46
N VAL A 106 -10.22 15.03 14.34
CA VAL A 106 -11.21 14.71 13.30
C VAL A 106 -10.67 15.01 11.91
N ALA A 107 -9.97 16.15 11.74
CA ALA A 107 -9.50 16.58 10.43
C ALA A 107 -8.36 15.69 9.91
N GLU A 108 -7.46 15.28 10.81
CA GLU A 108 -6.39 14.34 10.46
C GLU A 108 -6.91 12.93 10.16
N LEU A 109 -7.95 12.47 10.87
CA LEU A 109 -8.60 11.19 10.56
C LEU A 109 -9.31 11.22 9.20
N ALA A 110 -10.04 12.30 8.89
CA ALA A 110 -10.67 12.48 7.59
C ALA A 110 -9.62 12.48 6.45
N ALA A 111 -8.51 13.21 6.62
CA ALA A 111 -7.43 13.23 5.64
C ALA A 111 -6.74 11.86 5.49
N ALA A 112 -6.61 11.09 6.57
CA ALA A 112 -6.09 9.72 6.50
C ALA A 112 -7.07 8.80 5.76
N THR A 113 -8.37 8.94 5.99
CA THR A 113 -9.42 8.20 5.26
C THR A 113 -9.37 8.48 3.77
N ASP A 114 -9.29 9.75 3.36
CA ASP A 114 -9.17 10.15 1.95
C ASP A 114 -7.93 9.51 1.28
N GLN A 115 -6.81 9.46 2.00
CA GLN A 115 -5.59 8.84 1.48
C GLN A 115 -5.74 7.31 1.34
N VAL A 116 -6.37 6.63 2.30
CA VAL A 116 -6.66 5.19 2.22
C VAL A 116 -7.57 4.88 1.03
N GLU A 117 -8.60 5.70 0.80
CA GLU A 117 -9.48 5.56 -0.36
C GLU A 117 -8.73 5.79 -1.68
N PHE A 118 -7.81 6.77 -1.71
CA PHE A 118 -6.94 6.99 -2.86
C PHE A 118 -6.05 5.78 -3.14
N GLU A 119 -5.35 5.25 -2.15
CA GLU A 119 -4.52 4.04 -2.32
C GLU A 119 -5.35 2.82 -2.77
N THR A 120 -6.57 2.69 -2.26
CA THR A 120 -7.51 1.64 -2.69
C THR A 120 -7.81 1.77 -4.18
N GLN A 121 -8.11 2.98 -4.66
CA GLN A 121 -8.36 3.23 -6.09
C GLN A 121 -7.11 2.96 -6.94
N GLN A 122 -5.92 3.29 -6.44
CA GLN A 122 -4.66 3.00 -7.12
C GLN A 122 -4.44 1.50 -7.30
N LEU A 123 -4.72 0.68 -6.27
CA LEU A 123 -4.68 -0.78 -6.39
C LEU A 123 -5.71 -1.32 -7.38
N GLU A 124 -6.95 -0.82 -7.34
CA GLU A 124 -7.97 -1.27 -8.29
C GLU A 124 -7.61 -0.92 -9.73
N GLN A 125 -7.03 0.26 -9.94
CA GLN A 125 -6.53 0.69 -11.24
C GLN A 125 -5.35 -0.18 -11.70
N ALA A 126 -4.39 -0.47 -10.82
CA ALA A 126 -3.26 -1.36 -11.13
C ALA A 126 -3.75 -2.76 -11.54
N TRP A 127 -4.72 -3.32 -10.81
CA TRP A 127 -5.36 -4.57 -11.17
C TRP A 127 -6.02 -4.51 -12.55
N ALA A 128 -6.82 -3.47 -12.80
CA ALA A 128 -7.52 -3.33 -14.08
C ALA A 128 -6.56 -3.18 -15.27
N VAL A 129 -5.47 -2.44 -15.10
CA VAL A 129 -4.41 -2.30 -16.12
C VAL A 129 -3.74 -3.65 -16.36
N ALA A 130 -3.34 -4.37 -15.31
CA ALA A 130 -2.71 -5.67 -15.46
C ALA A 130 -3.60 -6.69 -16.16
N GLN A 131 -4.92 -6.68 -15.91
CA GLN A 131 -5.86 -7.56 -16.63
C GLN A 131 -5.97 -7.25 -18.13
N LEU A 132 -5.76 -5.99 -18.53
CA LEU A 132 -5.70 -5.60 -19.94
C LEU A 132 -4.36 -6.01 -20.57
N GLU A 133 -3.25 -5.75 -19.87
CA GLU A 133 -1.89 -6.07 -20.32
C GLU A 133 -1.70 -7.59 -20.47
N MET A 134 -2.22 -8.40 -19.54
CA MET A 134 -2.15 -9.88 -19.62
C MET A 134 -2.73 -10.45 -20.92
N GLN A 135 -3.65 -9.73 -21.57
CA GLN A 135 -4.30 -10.16 -22.81
C GLN A 135 -3.70 -9.50 -24.05
N SER A 136 -2.77 -8.56 -23.88
CA SER A 136 -2.12 -7.88 -24.97
C SER A 136 -0.74 -8.49 -25.23
N ASN A 137 -0.55 -9.02 -26.43
CA ASN A 137 0.78 -9.16 -27.03
C ASN A 137 0.82 -8.16 -28.20
N ALA A 138 0.93 -6.87 -27.87
CA ALA A 138 0.74 -5.77 -28.79
C ALA A 138 1.90 -5.65 -29.79
N SER A 139 3.13 -5.95 -29.37
CA SER A 139 4.32 -5.96 -30.23
C SER A 139 4.42 -7.24 -31.08
N GLY A 140 3.80 -8.35 -30.64
CA GLY A 140 3.92 -9.65 -31.28
C GLY A 140 5.27 -10.33 -31.04
N SER A 141 6.08 -9.81 -30.10
CA SER A 141 7.40 -10.37 -29.80
C SER A 141 7.32 -11.59 -28.88
N VAL A 142 8.33 -12.44 -28.95
CA VAL A 142 8.47 -13.59 -28.03
C VAL A 142 8.73 -13.11 -26.60
N TYR A 143 9.52 -12.05 -26.45
CA TYR A 143 9.79 -11.43 -25.15
C TYR A 143 8.50 -11.02 -24.44
N GLU A 144 7.64 -10.25 -25.12
CA GLU A 144 6.36 -9.83 -24.58
C GLU A 144 5.49 -11.02 -24.22
N ALA A 145 5.33 -11.98 -25.13
CA ALA A 145 4.52 -13.18 -24.86
C ALA A 145 4.96 -13.95 -23.60
N VAL A 146 6.27 -14.05 -23.36
CA VAL A 146 6.82 -14.74 -22.18
C VAL A 146 6.64 -13.89 -20.92
N ILE A 147 6.95 -12.59 -20.99
CA ILE A 147 6.79 -11.68 -19.85
C ILE A 147 5.32 -11.54 -19.44
N ASP A 148 4.38 -11.45 -20.38
CA ASP A 148 2.94 -11.40 -20.07
C ASP A 148 2.49 -12.69 -19.36
N SER A 149 3.00 -13.84 -19.82
CA SER A 149 2.68 -15.14 -19.24
C SER A 149 3.26 -15.32 -17.85
N LEU A 150 4.48 -14.83 -17.59
CA LEU A 150 5.17 -14.96 -16.30
C LEU A 150 4.71 -13.92 -15.29
N GLY A 151 4.60 -12.66 -15.73
CA GLY A 151 4.26 -11.50 -14.90
C GLY A 151 2.77 -11.30 -14.69
N GLY A 152 1.90 -12.05 -15.38
CA GLY A 152 0.45 -11.96 -15.21
C GLY A 152 -0.10 -10.56 -15.50
N GLY A 153 0.52 -9.85 -16.45
CA GLY A 153 0.18 -8.48 -16.82
C GLY A 153 0.68 -7.38 -15.87
N PHE A 154 1.30 -7.72 -14.73
CA PHE A 154 1.92 -6.73 -13.83
C PHE A 154 3.33 -6.34 -14.24
N VAL A 155 3.96 -7.14 -15.09
CA VAL A 155 5.28 -6.89 -15.65
C VAL A 155 5.12 -6.62 -17.13
N ARG A 156 5.78 -5.56 -17.61
CA ARG A 156 5.77 -5.16 -19.01
C ARG A 156 7.14 -5.43 -19.62
N SER A 157 7.15 -5.60 -20.94
CA SER A 157 8.39 -5.64 -21.71
C SER A 157 8.47 -4.47 -22.69
N VAL A 158 9.68 -4.01 -22.96
CA VAL A 158 9.96 -3.00 -23.97
C VAL A 158 11.14 -3.47 -24.81
N LEU A 159 10.99 -3.40 -26.13
CA LEU A 159 12.10 -3.51 -27.07
C LEU A 159 12.54 -2.09 -27.41
N ASP A 160 13.67 -1.66 -26.84
CA ASP A 160 14.21 -0.33 -27.06
C ASP A 160 15.73 -0.35 -27.25
N ASN A 161 16.29 0.83 -27.51
CA ASN A 161 17.73 1.03 -27.56
C ASN A 161 18.21 1.73 -26.27
N GLU A 162 17.41 1.69 -25.20
CA GLU A 162 17.83 2.23 -23.91
C GLU A 162 18.95 1.32 -23.43
N SER A 163 20.14 1.90 -23.25
CA SER A 163 21.34 1.15 -22.95
C SER A 163 21.17 0.55 -21.57
N CYS A 164 20.82 -0.73 -21.49
CA CYS A 164 21.16 -1.53 -20.34
C CYS A 164 22.63 -1.25 -20.04
N ASP A 165 22.92 -0.65 -18.88
CA ASP A 165 24.16 0.07 -18.55
C ASP A 165 25.44 -0.82 -18.44
N GLY A 166 25.55 -1.90 -19.24
CA GLY A 166 26.62 -2.89 -19.21
C GLY A 166 27.46 -3.04 -20.49
N GLY A 167 27.21 -2.26 -21.55
CA GLY A 167 28.01 -2.24 -22.79
C GLY A 167 27.41 -3.02 -23.96
N GLU A 168 28.19 -3.20 -25.04
CA GLU A 168 27.75 -3.70 -26.38
C GLU A 168 27.27 -5.17 -26.43
N SER A 169 26.97 -5.82 -25.29
CA SER A 169 26.62 -7.25 -25.24
C SER A 169 25.52 -7.60 -24.23
N VAL A 170 24.81 -6.61 -23.71
CA VAL A 170 23.68 -6.85 -22.79
C VAL A 170 22.41 -7.04 -23.61
N LEU A 171 21.72 -8.16 -23.41
CA LEU A 171 20.53 -8.54 -24.21
C LEU A 171 19.22 -8.08 -23.58
N GLY A 172 19.24 -7.78 -22.28
CA GLY A 172 18.13 -7.22 -21.53
C GLY A 172 18.58 -6.71 -20.16
N CYS A 173 17.69 -5.99 -19.50
CA CYS A 173 17.89 -5.52 -18.14
C CYS A 173 16.58 -5.15 -17.45
N VAL A 174 16.65 -5.11 -16.13
CA VAL A 174 15.62 -4.57 -15.24
C VAL A 174 16.26 -3.55 -14.32
N TYR A 175 15.64 -2.39 -14.19
CA TYR A 175 16.15 -1.33 -13.31
C TYR A 175 15.50 -1.41 -11.93
N GLU A 176 16.28 -1.27 -10.86
CA GLU A 176 15.78 -1.29 -9.49
C GLU A 176 14.70 -0.22 -9.22
N ASN A 177 14.81 0.94 -9.86
CA ASN A 177 13.85 2.04 -9.72
C ASN A 177 12.60 1.91 -10.60
N ASP A 178 12.57 0.95 -11.53
CA ASP A 178 11.39 0.58 -12.32
C ASP A 178 11.34 -0.96 -12.55
N PRO A 179 11.17 -1.74 -11.47
CA PRO A 179 11.43 -3.18 -11.50
C PRO A 179 10.32 -3.98 -12.21
N LEU A 180 9.23 -3.32 -12.62
CA LEU A 180 8.10 -3.96 -13.32
C LEU A 180 8.20 -3.80 -14.84
N VAL A 181 9.30 -3.23 -15.34
CA VAL A 181 9.57 -3.09 -16.78
C VAL A 181 10.86 -3.82 -17.11
N VAL A 182 10.77 -4.75 -18.07
CA VAL A 182 11.90 -5.45 -18.64
C VAL A 182 12.27 -4.80 -19.97
N HIS A 183 13.50 -4.33 -20.07
CA HIS A 183 14.04 -3.75 -21.30
C HIS A 183 14.84 -4.83 -22.05
N PHE A 184 14.60 -4.97 -23.34
CA PHE A 184 15.33 -5.87 -24.24
C PHE A 184 16.00 -5.08 -25.35
N ASP A 185 17.26 -5.40 -25.64
CA ASP A 185 18.04 -4.69 -26.65
C ASP A 185 17.46 -4.95 -28.06
N ALA A 186 16.94 -3.89 -28.67
CA ALA A 186 16.32 -3.96 -29.98
C ALA A 186 17.32 -4.22 -31.13
N ALA A 187 18.58 -3.81 -30.98
CA ALA A 187 19.62 -4.05 -31.97
C ALA A 187 20.03 -5.53 -31.96
N GLU A 188 20.35 -6.07 -30.79
CA GLU A 188 20.73 -7.47 -30.61
C GLU A 188 19.59 -8.43 -30.94
N ASN A 189 18.33 -8.04 -30.69
CA ASN A 189 17.16 -8.84 -31.07
C ASN A 189 17.11 -9.20 -32.57
N THR A 190 17.75 -8.41 -33.45
CA THR A 190 17.76 -8.65 -34.90
C THR A 190 18.89 -9.56 -35.38
N GLN A 191 19.78 -10.00 -34.49
CA GLN A 191 20.91 -10.83 -34.88
C GLN A 191 20.46 -12.20 -35.43
N PRO A 192 21.17 -12.76 -36.44
CA PRO A 192 20.76 -14.01 -37.10
C PRO A 192 20.68 -15.23 -36.18
N PHE A 193 21.38 -15.19 -35.05
CA PHE A 193 21.40 -16.28 -34.08
C PHE A 193 20.26 -16.20 -33.05
N MET A 194 19.58 -15.06 -32.95
CA MET A 194 18.48 -14.88 -31.98
C MET A 194 17.25 -15.66 -32.45
N THR A 195 17.12 -16.89 -31.95
CA THR A 195 15.94 -17.74 -32.13
C THR A 195 14.90 -17.45 -31.07
N ASP A 196 13.67 -17.91 -31.27
CA ASP A 196 12.61 -17.79 -30.27
C ASP A 196 12.96 -18.52 -28.97
N GLU A 197 13.74 -19.60 -29.05
CA GLU A 197 14.30 -20.30 -27.89
C GLU A 197 15.21 -19.38 -27.08
N ILE A 198 16.16 -18.70 -27.74
CA ILE A 198 17.07 -17.75 -27.08
C ILE A 198 16.30 -16.58 -26.47
N ARG A 199 15.35 -15.99 -27.20
CA ARG A 199 14.49 -14.91 -26.67
C ARG A 199 13.71 -15.36 -25.44
N THR A 200 13.20 -16.59 -25.46
CA THR A 200 12.48 -17.17 -24.31
C THR A 200 13.40 -17.32 -23.10
N GLY A 201 14.60 -17.87 -23.28
CA GLY A 201 15.56 -18.03 -22.19
C GLY A 201 15.99 -16.70 -21.54
N ILE A 202 16.25 -15.68 -22.37
CA ILE A 202 16.56 -14.34 -21.90
C ILE A 202 15.37 -13.74 -21.13
N ALA A 203 14.15 -13.88 -21.63
CA ALA A 203 12.95 -13.39 -20.92
C ALA A 203 12.78 -14.04 -19.54
N TYR A 204 13.06 -15.34 -19.40
CA TYR A 204 13.05 -16.01 -18.10
C TYR A 204 14.13 -15.48 -17.16
N HIS A 205 15.33 -15.23 -17.68
CA HIS A 205 16.43 -14.63 -16.91
C HIS A 205 16.03 -13.23 -16.41
N GLU A 206 15.57 -12.35 -17.29
CA GLU A 206 15.19 -10.99 -16.89
C GLU A 206 13.99 -10.96 -15.94
N PHE A 207 13.02 -11.87 -16.13
CA PHE A 207 11.92 -12.00 -15.19
C PHE A 207 12.40 -12.40 -13.78
N ALA A 208 13.49 -13.15 -13.67
CA ALA A 208 14.09 -13.43 -12.37
C ALA A 208 14.60 -12.15 -11.69
N HIS A 209 15.17 -11.21 -12.44
CA HIS A 209 15.57 -9.90 -11.90
C HIS A 209 14.37 -9.09 -11.43
N VAL A 210 13.24 -9.11 -12.17
CA VAL A 210 11.99 -8.52 -11.68
C VAL A 210 11.64 -9.10 -10.31
N LEU A 211 11.60 -10.43 -10.18
CA LEU A 211 11.28 -11.07 -8.90
C LEU A 211 12.28 -10.72 -7.80
N GLN A 212 13.57 -10.62 -8.14
CA GLN A 212 14.62 -10.25 -7.18
C GLN A 212 14.40 -8.84 -6.63
N PHE A 213 14.14 -7.85 -7.49
CA PHE A 213 13.89 -6.47 -7.07
C PHE A 213 12.56 -6.29 -6.35
N THR A 214 11.51 -7.00 -6.78
CA THR A 214 10.19 -6.88 -6.14
C THR A 214 10.07 -7.67 -4.84
N ASN A 215 11.02 -8.56 -4.54
CA ASN A 215 11.04 -9.40 -3.34
C ASN A 215 12.44 -9.37 -2.68
N PRO A 216 12.94 -8.20 -2.24
CA PRO A 216 14.35 -8.03 -1.86
C PRO A 216 14.75 -8.94 -0.69
N GLU A 217 13.93 -9.02 0.37
CA GLU A 217 14.25 -9.82 1.56
C GLU A 217 14.41 -11.32 1.25
N ALA A 218 13.46 -11.90 0.50
CA ALA A 218 13.53 -13.30 0.11
C ALA A 218 14.75 -13.58 -0.80
N SER A 219 15.09 -12.61 -1.64
CA SER A 219 16.15 -12.76 -2.64
C SER A 219 17.54 -12.57 -2.04
N GLU A 220 17.71 -11.67 -1.06
CA GLU A 220 18.95 -11.52 -0.29
C GLU A 220 19.37 -12.81 0.43
N VAL A 221 18.40 -13.58 0.92
CA VAL A 221 18.68 -14.89 1.53
C VAL A 221 19.07 -15.91 0.46
N ALA A 222 18.29 -15.96 -0.64
CA ALA A 222 18.48 -16.95 -1.69
C ALA A 222 19.82 -16.79 -2.43
N VAL A 223 20.24 -15.56 -2.72
CA VAL A 223 21.45 -15.26 -3.51
C VAL A 223 22.72 -15.82 -2.86
N THR A 224 22.72 -16.06 -1.54
CA THR A 224 23.84 -16.69 -0.83
C THR A 224 24.16 -18.11 -1.35
N SER A 225 23.16 -18.84 -1.85
CA SER A 225 23.34 -20.16 -2.49
C SER A 225 24.07 -20.09 -3.83
N PHE A 226 24.22 -18.88 -4.37
CA PHE A 226 24.89 -18.56 -5.63
C PHE A 226 26.16 -17.73 -5.38
N GLY A 227 26.68 -17.72 -4.16
CA GLY A 227 27.88 -16.97 -3.80
C GLY A 227 27.68 -15.45 -3.74
N GLY A 228 26.44 -14.98 -3.68
CA GLY A 228 26.10 -13.56 -3.74
C GLY A 228 25.97 -13.01 -5.17
N ASP A 229 25.95 -13.88 -6.17
CA ASP A 229 25.83 -13.50 -7.58
C ASP A 229 24.36 -13.58 -8.06
N TRP A 230 23.79 -12.40 -8.33
CA TRP A 230 22.39 -12.23 -8.75
C TRP A 230 22.13 -12.68 -10.17
N GLU A 231 23.14 -12.55 -11.04
CA GLU A 231 23.10 -12.96 -12.43
C GLU A 231 23.10 -14.49 -12.55
N VAL A 232 23.96 -15.15 -11.77
CA VAL A 232 23.98 -16.63 -11.70
C VAL A 232 22.67 -17.17 -11.13
N MET A 233 22.07 -16.46 -10.18
CA MET A 233 20.74 -16.81 -9.67
C MET A 233 19.66 -16.67 -10.76
N ALA A 234 19.70 -15.61 -11.58
CA ALA A 234 18.78 -15.40 -12.70
C ALA A 234 18.94 -16.47 -13.81
N ASP A 235 20.18 -16.81 -14.17
CA ASP A 235 20.47 -17.94 -15.09
C ASP A 235 19.93 -19.26 -14.54
N CYS A 236 20.15 -19.51 -13.25
CA CYS A 236 19.63 -20.68 -12.56
C CYS A 236 18.10 -20.73 -12.54
N PHE A 237 17.42 -19.59 -12.49
CA PHE A 237 15.96 -19.52 -12.60
C PHE A 237 15.49 -19.99 -13.98
N ALA A 238 16.05 -19.45 -15.06
CA ALA A 238 15.74 -19.88 -16.42
C ALA A 238 16.03 -21.38 -16.62
N LEU A 239 17.21 -21.84 -16.19
CA LEU A 239 17.60 -23.26 -16.26
C LEU A 239 16.67 -24.18 -15.45
N THR A 240 16.03 -23.68 -14.39
CA THR A 240 15.13 -24.46 -13.53
C THR A 240 13.72 -24.56 -14.10
N TYR A 241 13.18 -23.47 -14.64
CA TYR A 241 11.77 -23.36 -15.02
C TYR A 241 11.49 -23.41 -16.51
N LEU A 242 12.50 -23.29 -17.38
CA LEU A 242 12.36 -23.46 -18.83
C LEU A 242 12.90 -24.85 -19.25
N PRO A 243 12.02 -25.85 -19.50
CA PRO A 243 12.47 -27.19 -19.84
C PRO A 243 13.26 -27.21 -21.15
N GLY A 244 14.44 -27.85 -21.12
CA GLY A 244 15.30 -27.97 -22.29
C GLY A 244 16.24 -26.78 -22.52
N TRP A 245 16.09 -25.70 -21.76
CA TRP A 245 17.02 -24.57 -21.80
C TRP A 245 18.45 -24.97 -21.40
N ALA A 246 19.40 -24.43 -22.13
CA ALA A 246 20.83 -24.48 -21.85
C ALA A 246 21.40 -23.07 -22.05
N LEU A 247 22.58 -22.78 -21.51
CA LEU A 247 23.23 -21.49 -21.74
C LEU A 247 23.95 -21.46 -23.11
N ASP A 248 24.47 -22.61 -23.54
CA ASP A 248 25.21 -22.74 -24.78
C ASP A 248 24.33 -23.34 -25.89
N HIS A 249 24.30 -22.67 -27.03
CA HIS A 249 23.50 -23.03 -28.20
C HIS A 249 24.34 -23.11 -29.47
N VAL A 250 23.94 -24.01 -30.36
CA VAL A 250 24.41 -24.05 -31.75
C VAL A 250 23.26 -23.71 -32.67
N VAL A 251 23.29 -22.52 -33.27
CA VAL A 251 22.21 -22.00 -34.12
C VAL A 251 22.62 -22.07 -35.58
N TRP A 252 21.98 -22.97 -36.34
CA TRP A 252 22.21 -23.12 -37.77
C TRP A 252 21.42 -22.07 -38.56
N THR A 253 22.11 -21.21 -39.32
CA THR A 253 21.49 -20.23 -40.22
C THR A 253 21.39 -20.74 -41.66
N SER A 254 22.14 -21.79 -41.99
CA SER A 254 22.02 -22.52 -43.25
C SER A 254 22.45 -23.98 -43.07
N SER A 255 22.55 -24.73 -44.17
CA SER A 255 23.07 -26.11 -44.14
C SER A 255 24.58 -26.21 -43.83
N HIS A 256 25.31 -25.09 -43.85
CA HIS A 256 26.76 -25.07 -43.66
C HIS A 256 27.26 -23.92 -42.75
N GLU A 257 26.37 -23.05 -42.29
CA GLU A 257 26.69 -21.91 -41.43
C GLU A 257 25.94 -22.04 -40.12
N TYR A 258 26.65 -21.85 -39.02
CA TYR A 258 26.11 -21.88 -37.68
C TYR A 258 26.82 -20.86 -36.78
N TRP A 259 26.15 -20.51 -35.70
CA TRP A 259 26.67 -19.70 -34.60
C TRP A 259 26.77 -20.56 -33.35
N GLU A 260 27.86 -20.40 -32.60
CA GLU A 260 27.94 -20.86 -31.21
C GLU A 260 27.64 -19.66 -30.35
N VAL A 261 26.56 -19.74 -29.59
CA VAL A 261 26.07 -18.63 -28.76
C VAL A 261 26.06 -19.10 -27.32
N SER A 262 26.64 -18.32 -26.43
CA SER A 262 26.51 -18.52 -24.99
C SER A 262 25.70 -17.36 -24.43
N ILE A 263 24.58 -17.68 -23.80
CA ILE A 263 23.64 -16.75 -23.18
C ILE A 263 23.72 -16.96 -21.67
N GLY A 264 24.02 -15.90 -20.92
CA GLY A 264 24.24 -15.94 -19.48
C GLY A 264 25.73 -16.05 -19.10
N HIS A 265 26.00 -16.40 -17.85
CA HIS A 265 27.32 -16.29 -17.22
C HIS A 265 28.13 -17.59 -17.26
N GLY A 266 27.76 -18.53 -18.14
CA GLY A 266 28.52 -19.76 -18.40
C GLY A 266 28.55 -20.77 -17.24
N VAL A 267 27.63 -20.64 -16.26
CA VAL A 267 27.57 -21.53 -15.09
C VAL A 267 26.42 -22.52 -15.24
N THR A 268 26.72 -23.82 -15.17
CA THR A 268 25.66 -24.84 -15.08
C THR A 268 25.08 -24.88 -13.67
N CYS A 269 23.76 -24.70 -13.54
CA CYS A 269 23.07 -24.74 -12.25
C CYS A 269 23.04 -26.17 -11.65
N SER A 270 23.65 -26.36 -10.48
CA SER A 270 23.64 -27.63 -9.74
C SER A 270 22.26 -27.94 -9.14
N GLU A 271 21.98 -29.21 -8.81
CA GLU A 271 20.69 -29.58 -8.20
C GLU A 271 20.39 -28.83 -6.88
N PRO A 272 21.35 -28.63 -5.96
CA PRO A 272 21.11 -27.80 -4.78
C PRO A 272 20.75 -26.35 -5.12
N GLN A 273 21.38 -25.76 -6.14
CA GLN A 273 21.04 -24.40 -6.60
C GLN A 273 19.65 -24.34 -7.23
N ARG A 274 19.27 -25.35 -8.03
CA ARG A 274 17.91 -25.49 -8.57
C ARG A 274 16.88 -25.65 -7.45
N GLN A 275 17.22 -26.36 -6.37
CA GLN A 275 16.34 -26.44 -5.20
C GLN A 275 16.24 -25.08 -4.50
N ALA A 276 17.34 -24.35 -4.33
CA ALA A 276 17.32 -23.01 -3.76
C ALA A 276 16.44 -22.04 -4.58
N VAL A 277 16.49 -22.11 -5.91
CA VAL A 277 15.56 -21.38 -6.80
C VAL A 277 14.10 -21.75 -6.51
N ARG A 278 13.77 -23.03 -6.38
CA ARG A 278 12.39 -23.48 -6.11
C ARG A 278 11.90 -23.01 -4.74
N ASP A 279 12.76 -23.09 -3.73
CA ASP A 279 12.44 -22.65 -2.37
C ASP A 279 12.26 -21.12 -2.32
N TRP A 280 13.11 -20.37 -3.03
CA TRP A 280 12.97 -18.92 -3.19
C TRP A 280 11.68 -18.55 -3.93
N TYR A 281 11.39 -19.21 -5.05
CA TYR A 281 10.19 -18.94 -5.83
C TYR A 281 8.90 -19.24 -5.06
N GLY A 282 8.93 -20.20 -4.12
CA GLY A 282 7.81 -20.44 -3.20
C GLY A 282 7.60 -19.36 -2.13
N GLN A 283 8.52 -18.40 -2.01
CA GLN A 283 8.48 -17.29 -1.05
C GLN A 283 8.23 -15.93 -1.73
N VAL A 284 8.33 -15.85 -3.05
CA VAL A 284 8.04 -14.60 -3.78
C VAL A 284 6.53 -14.36 -3.87
N GLY A 285 6.17 -13.09 -4.02
CA GLY A 285 4.81 -12.65 -4.24
C GLY A 285 4.20 -11.90 -3.07
N VAL A 286 3.02 -11.35 -3.32
CA VAL A 286 2.28 -10.60 -2.33
C VAL A 286 1.89 -11.54 -1.20
N GLN A 287 2.50 -11.35 -0.04
CA GLN A 287 2.13 -12.05 1.18
C GLN A 287 1.14 -11.20 1.98
N PRO A 288 0.02 -11.77 2.45
CA PRO A 288 -0.91 -11.06 3.32
C PRO A 288 -0.19 -10.56 4.57
N GLN A 289 -0.28 -9.25 4.83
CA GLN A 289 0.26 -8.66 6.05
C GLN A 289 -0.87 -8.23 6.99
N THR A 290 -0.65 -8.43 8.28
CA THR A 290 -1.54 -7.86 9.30
C THR A 290 -1.04 -6.45 9.60
N ILE A 291 -1.81 -5.44 9.20
CA ILE A 291 -1.53 -4.06 9.58
C ILE A 291 -2.01 -3.88 11.02
N GLY A 292 -1.08 -3.91 11.97
CA GLY A 292 -1.32 -3.67 13.37
C GLY A 292 -0.54 -2.47 13.84
N THR A 293 -1.12 -1.66 14.74
CA THR A 293 -0.34 -0.73 15.54
C THR A 293 0.36 -1.56 16.61
N GLU A 294 1.50 -2.17 16.30
CA GLU A 294 2.41 -2.59 17.36
C GLU A 294 2.95 -1.31 17.99
N HIS A 295 2.29 -0.81 19.04
CA HIS A 295 2.79 -0.01 20.18
C HIS A 295 1.64 0.58 21.03
#